data_AF-A0ABD3MKU3-F1
#
_entry.id   AF-A0ABD3MKU3-F1
#
_cell.length_a   1.000
_cell.length_b   1.000
_cell.length_c   1.000
_cell.angle_alpha   90.00
_cell.angle_beta   90.00
_cell.angle_gamma   90.00
#
_symmetry.space_group_name_H-M   'P 1'
#
loop_
_entity.id
_entity.type
_entity.pdbx_description
1 polymer ?
#
loop_
_entity_poly.entity_id
_entity_poly.type
_entity_poly.pdbx_seq_one_letter_code
_entity_poly.pdbx_strand_id
1 'polypeptide(L)'
;MVSLNEIAGNVLLFFLVFGMSATVDIRLLVAQLKNTKAIISSIFLQYGIFPMCGFLSVRFFELDRSVAIILLVVTCSPGGSYSNWWCSMFNADLALSVTITAISTLVSVVLMPMNLLIYSKFAFDADDELIQSMDFIALLIALIIVISAIGFGLLASAMFHSYRFNIMANKLGNYSGVSLLAYSVFMSNAGGETSMWEHPWQFYVAVSLPCFVGLVSGSIITSFLSLNKPERVTLSVECCYQNIGIATSVALSMFQGEEAARALAVPLFYGIVEVALLGPYCILCWKAGWTKAPRNVSFWTMISTSYEVLLEEHCKDLQAVEVSLPKNEHDVNEKINKLGDTIYIKFSVTDKEEEDYQTVSCMCIHLPVGPKEASGYQLPEVPEANDLKEYRIEACGHWLPEVVESKSDE
;
A
#
# COMPACT_ATOMS: atom_id res chain seq x y z
N MET A 1 32.56 -22.07 6.20
CA MET A 1 32.07 -22.80 5.01
C MET A 1 30.57 -22.55 5.01
N VAL A 2 30.04 -21.83 4.00
CA VAL A 2 28.61 -21.44 3.97
C VAL A 2 27.76 -22.70 3.90
N SER A 3 26.77 -22.84 4.78
CA SER A 3 25.93 -24.03 4.82
C SER A 3 24.99 -24.09 3.60
N LEU A 4 24.59 -25.29 3.17
CA LEU A 4 23.61 -25.44 2.09
C LEU A 4 22.28 -24.73 2.42
N ASN A 5 21.97 -24.66 3.72
CA ASN A 5 20.77 -24.04 4.26
C ASN A 5 20.81 -22.51 4.12
N GLU A 6 21.95 -21.89 4.43
CA GLU A 6 22.18 -20.46 4.20
C GLU A 6 22.03 -20.11 2.71
N ILE A 7 22.61 -20.91 1.81
CA ILE A 7 22.52 -20.67 0.36
C ILE A 7 21.06 -20.77 -0.09
N ALA A 8 20.34 -21.81 0.33
CA ALA A 8 18.94 -22.01 -0.03
C ALA A 8 18.06 -20.84 0.46
N GLY A 9 18.20 -20.44 1.72
CA GLY A 9 17.45 -19.31 2.30
C GLY A 9 17.71 -18.00 1.56
N ASN A 10 18.98 -17.70 1.29
CA ASN A 10 19.40 -16.50 0.57
C ASN A 10 18.93 -16.46 -0.89
N VAL A 11 18.94 -17.60 -1.60
CA VAL A 11 18.42 -17.71 -2.96
C VAL A 11 16.90 -17.49 -2.98
N LEU A 12 16.17 -18.09 -2.04
CA LEU A 12 14.73 -17.88 -1.90
C LEU A 12 14.40 -16.42 -1.55
N LEU A 13 15.18 -15.79 -0.67
CA LEU A 13 15.05 -14.36 -0.38
C LEU A 13 15.29 -13.51 -1.62
N PHE A 14 16.35 -13.78 -2.39
CA PHE A 14 16.66 -13.04 -3.60
C PHE A 14 15.48 -13.09 -4.59
N PHE A 15 14.98 -14.29 -4.90
CA PHE A 15 13.87 -14.42 -5.85
C PHE A 15 12.54 -13.88 -5.32
N LEU A 16 12.31 -13.95 -4.01
CA LEU A 16 11.19 -13.27 -3.36
C LEU A 16 11.25 -11.76 -3.62
N VAL A 17 12.36 -11.11 -3.23
CA VAL A 17 12.53 -9.66 -3.31
C VAL A 17 12.62 -9.17 -4.76
N PHE A 18 13.31 -9.93 -5.63
CA PHE A 18 13.39 -9.66 -7.06
C PHE A 18 12.02 -9.72 -7.71
N GLY A 19 11.27 -10.82 -7.48
CA GLY A 19 9.95 -11.02 -8.07
C GLY A 19 8.98 -9.92 -7.67
N MET A 20 9.04 -9.47 -6.42
CA MET A 20 8.23 -8.33 -5.94
C MET A 20 8.65 -7.02 -6.61
N SER A 21 9.95 -6.69 -6.62
CA SER A 21 10.46 -5.44 -7.20
C SER A 21 10.26 -5.36 -8.72
N ALA A 22 10.31 -6.49 -9.42
CA ALA A 22 10.07 -6.59 -10.85
C ALA A 22 8.63 -6.37 -11.28
N THR A 23 7.67 -6.31 -10.34
CA THR A 23 6.24 -6.08 -10.65
C THR A 23 5.80 -4.64 -10.47
N VAL A 24 6.68 -3.77 -9.97
CA VAL A 24 6.38 -2.35 -9.70
C VAL A 24 6.18 -1.58 -11.00
N ASP A 25 5.04 -0.92 -11.20
CA ASP A 25 4.86 0.03 -12.30
C ASP A 25 5.55 1.35 -11.97
N ILE A 26 6.64 1.63 -12.69
CA ILE A 26 7.47 2.81 -12.48
C ILE A 26 6.70 4.11 -12.76
N ARG A 27 5.72 4.09 -13.67
CA ARG A 27 4.95 5.31 -14.01
C ARG A 27 4.00 5.68 -12.87
N LEU A 28 3.30 4.70 -12.31
CA LEU A 28 2.43 4.90 -11.14
C LEU A 28 3.26 5.35 -9.93
N LEU A 29 4.43 4.75 -9.74
CA LEU A 29 5.37 5.17 -8.70
C LEU A 29 5.75 6.65 -8.86
N VAL A 30 6.16 7.05 -10.06
CA VAL A 30 6.56 8.44 -10.34
C VAL A 30 5.41 9.43 -10.14
N ALA A 31 4.19 9.08 -10.52
CA ALA A 31 3.01 9.92 -10.33
C ALA A 31 2.75 10.20 -8.83
N GLN A 32 2.93 9.18 -8.00
CA GLN A 32 2.70 9.22 -6.55
C GLN A 32 3.81 9.95 -5.77
N LEU A 33 4.97 10.25 -6.39
CA LEU A 33 6.03 11.05 -5.75
C LEU A 33 5.57 12.46 -5.33
N LYS A 34 4.48 12.96 -5.93
CA LYS A 34 3.83 14.22 -5.54
C LYS A 34 3.16 14.15 -4.16
N ASN A 35 2.82 12.95 -3.67
CA ASN A 35 2.24 12.73 -2.34
C ASN A 35 3.31 12.75 -1.25
N THR A 36 4.06 13.84 -1.18
CA THR A 36 5.24 13.99 -0.31
C THR A 36 4.91 13.82 1.18
N LYS A 37 3.74 14.30 1.63
CA LYS A 37 3.30 14.13 3.03
C LYS A 37 3.16 12.65 3.41
N ALA A 38 2.49 11.88 2.54
CA ALA A 38 2.32 10.44 2.71
C ALA A 38 3.67 9.74 2.78
N ILE A 39 4.56 10.00 1.81
CA ILE A 39 5.88 9.37 1.71
C ILE A 39 6.79 9.70 2.90
N ILE A 40 6.88 10.97 3.32
CA ILE A 40 7.73 11.34 4.46
C ILE A 40 7.19 10.70 5.74
N SER A 41 5.88 10.73 5.94
CA SER A 41 5.27 10.14 7.13
C SER A 41 5.43 8.62 7.19
N SER A 42 5.37 7.92 6.06
CA SER A 42 5.62 6.47 6.01
C SER A 42 7.07 6.15 6.32
N ILE A 43 8.04 6.88 5.74
CA ILE A 43 9.47 6.69 6.06
C ILE A 43 9.72 6.92 7.56
N PHE A 44 9.15 7.97 8.13
CA PHE A 44 9.28 8.27 9.56
C PHE A 44 8.67 7.17 10.45
N LEU A 45 7.50 6.67 10.10
CA LEU A 45 6.87 5.55 10.82
C LEU A 45 7.73 4.29 10.72
N GLN A 46 8.15 3.94 9.50
CA GLN A 46 8.86 2.71 9.17
C GLN A 46 10.28 2.65 9.77
N TYR A 47 11.01 3.76 9.78
CA TYR A 47 12.41 3.77 10.21
C TYR A 47 12.68 4.60 11.47
N GLY A 48 11.68 5.31 11.97
CA GLY A 48 11.73 6.01 13.25
C GLY A 48 10.96 5.25 14.32
N ILE A 49 9.63 5.17 14.19
CA ILE A 49 8.76 4.61 15.23
C ILE A 49 8.94 3.09 15.37
N PHE A 50 9.00 2.36 14.27
CA PHE A 50 9.05 0.89 14.30
C PHE A 50 10.31 0.33 14.96
N PRO A 51 11.53 0.72 14.54
CA PRO A 51 12.77 0.28 15.19
C PRO A 51 12.79 0.64 16.68
N MET A 52 12.30 1.82 17.04
CA MET A 52 12.16 2.23 18.44
C MET A 52 11.20 1.31 19.20
N CYS A 53 10.06 0.95 18.60
CA CYS A 53 9.11 0.02 19.20
C CYS A 53 9.72 -1.38 19.38
N GLY A 54 10.45 -1.89 18.39
CA GLY A 54 11.16 -3.16 18.49
C GLY A 54 12.20 -3.15 19.63
N PHE A 55 12.99 -2.09 19.72
CA PHE A 55 13.94 -1.88 20.81
C PHE A 55 13.28 -1.85 22.18
N LEU A 56 12.20 -1.09 22.34
CA LEU A 56 11.45 -1.01 23.60
C LEU A 56 10.85 -2.37 23.95
N SER A 57 10.29 -3.11 22.97
CA SER A 57 9.82 -4.47 23.18
C SER A 57 10.92 -5.39 23.70
N VAL A 58 12.10 -5.38 23.06
CA VAL A 58 13.25 -6.18 23.50
C VAL A 58 13.64 -5.84 24.95
N ARG A 59 13.74 -4.55 25.28
CA ARG A 59 14.26 -4.11 26.57
C ARG A 59 13.27 -4.28 27.72
N PHE A 60 11.98 -4.07 27.49
CA PHE A 60 10.94 -4.18 28.52
C PHE A 60 10.54 -5.61 28.82
N PHE A 61 10.52 -6.47 27.80
CA PHE A 61 10.11 -7.87 27.95
C PHE A 61 11.26 -8.84 28.20
N GLU A 62 12.51 -8.34 28.23
CA GLU A 62 13.74 -9.11 28.49
C GLU A 62 13.80 -10.36 27.62
N LEU A 63 13.59 -10.17 26.31
CA LEU A 63 13.50 -11.28 25.36
C LEU A 63 14.83 -12.00 25.22
N ASP A 64 14.75 -13.32 25.01
CA ASP A 64 15.92 -14.14 24.67
C ASP A 64 16.65 -13.55 23.47
N ARG A 65 17.98 -13.71 23.47
CA ARG A 65 18.88 -13.10 22.49
C ARG A 65 18.43 -13.29 21.04
N SER A 66 18.17 -14.54 20.64
CA SER A 66 17.83 -14.85 19.25
C SER A 66 16.50 -14.24 18.82
N VAL A 67 15.51 -14.27 19.72
CA VAL A 67 14.21 -13.61 19.54
C VAL A 67 14.39 -12.10 19.43
N ALA A 68 15.18 -11.50 20.31
CA ALA A 68 15.43 -10.06 20.35
C ALA A 68 16.08 -9.54 19.06
N ILE A 69 17.13 -10.22 18.59
CA ILE A 69 17.82 -9.87 17.34
C ILE A 69 16.83 -9.92 16.17
N ILE A 70 16.05 -10.99 16.04
CA ILE A 70 15.14 -11.13 14.91
C ILE A 70 13.96 -10.16 15.00
N LEU A 71 13.46 -9.83 16.19
CA LEU A 71 12.44 -8.80 16.35
C LEU A 71 12.94 -7.40 15.94
N LEU A 72 14.20 -7.08 16.25
CA LEU A 72 14.85 -5.87 15.75
C LEU A 72 14.97 -5.89 14.21
N VAL A 73 15.32 -7.04 13.62
CA VAL A 73 15.38 -7.20 12.15
C VAL A 73 14.00 -7.00 11.52
N VAL A 74 12.93 -7.58 12.07
CA VAL A 74 11.56 -7.37 11.59
C VAL A 74 11.19 -5.89 11.63
N THR A 75 11.43 -5.22 12.76
CA THR A 75 11.03 -3.81 12.94
C THR A 75 11.92 -2.81 12.21
N CYS A 76 13.13 -3.19 11.80
CA CYS A 76 13.99 -2.38 10.94
C CYS A 76 13.83 -2.69 9.45
N SER A 77 13.08 -3.73 9.10
CA SER A 77 12.84 -4.11 7.70
C SER A 77 11.97 -3.06 6.99
N PRO A 78 12.03 -2.96 5.65
CA PRO A 78 11.04 -2.22 4.88
C PRO A 78 9.67 -2.91 4.92
N GLY A 79 8.62 -2.18 4.49
CA GLY A 79 7.29 -2.73 4.27
C GLY A 79 7.29 -3.97 3.36
N GLY A 80 6.42 -4.93 3.66
CA GLY A 80 6.33 -6.21 2.96
C GLY A 80 5.33 -6.18 1.80
N SER A 81 5.64 -6.78 0.65
CA SER A 81 4.83 -6.59 -0.57
C SER A 81 3.42 -7.19 -0.55
N TYR A 82 3.06 -7.96 0.47
CA TYR A 82 1.66 -8.35 0.69
C TYR A 82 0.80 -7.17 1.18
N SER A 83 1.39 -6.07 1.66
CA SER A 83 0.68 -4.80 1.89
C SER A 83 -0.05 -4.33 0.63
N ASN A 84 0.61 -4.41 -0.53
CA ASN A 84 0.03 -4.08 -1.83
C ASN A 84 -1.18 -4.97 -2.14
N TRP A 85 -1.12 -6.25 -1.79
CA TRP A 85 -2.24 -7.18 -1.95
C TRP A 85 -3.42 -6.79 -1.05
N TRP A 86 -3.17 -6.43 0.21
CA TRP A 86 -4.20 -5.92 1.12
C TRP A 86 -4.83 -4.62 0.60
N CYS A 87 -4.02 -3.66 0.17
CA CYS A 87 -4.49 -2.40 -0.39
C CYS A 87 -5.31 -2.60 -1.67
N SER A 88 -4.87 -3.49 -2.56
CA SER A 88 -5.61 -3.87 -3.76
C SER A 88 -6.95 -4.54 -3.43
N MET A 89 -6.92 -5.56 -2.57
CA MET A 89 -8.11 -6.32 -2.17
C MET A 89 -9.17 -5.44 -1.52
N PHE A 90 -8.76 -4.53 -0.64
CA PHE A 90 -9.68 -3.66 0.09
C PHE A 90 -9.94 -2.34 -0.62
N ASN A 91 -9.46 -2.16 -1.84
CA ASN A 91 -9.62 -0.94 -2.64
C ASN A 91 -9.15 0.31 -1.88
N ALA A 92 -8.03 0.20 -1.17
CA ALA A 92 -7.30 1.36 -0.66
C ALA A 92 -6.58 2.08 -1.83
N ASP A 93 -5.60 2.92 -1.53
CA ASP A 93 -4.74 3.50 -2.57
C ASP A 93 -3.60 2.53 -2.90
N LEU A 94 -3.76 1.73 -3.97
CA LEU A 94 -2.76 0.74 -4.37
C LEU A 94 -1.49 1.40 -4.92
N ALA A 95 -1.64 2.42 -5.76
CA ALA A 95 -0.51 3.13 -6.34
C ALA A 95 0.39 3.75 -5.26
N LEU A 96 -0.20 4.34 -4.21
CA LEU A 96 0.54 4.85 -3.07
C LEU A 96 1.21 3.73 -2.27
N SER A 97 0.55 2.58 -2.07
CA SER A 97 1.12 1.40 -1.37
C SER A 97 2.42 0.96 -2.05
N VAL A 98 2.34 0.74 -3.36
CA VAL A 98 3.48 0.31 -4.19
C VAL A 98 4.62 1.33 -4.12
N THR A 99 4.28 2.62 -4.14
CA THR A 99 5.26 3.71 -4.05
C THR A 99 5.96 3.73 -2.70
N ILE A 100 5.20 3.63 -1.61
CA ILE A 100 5.74 3.60 -0.25
C ILE A 100 6.63 2.38 -0.08
N THR A 101 6.16 1.19 -0.44
CA THR A 101 6.95 -0.05 -0.36
C THR A 101 8.25 0.09 -1.17
N ALA A 102 8.19 0.60 -2.40
CA ALA A 102 9.37 0.76 -3.24
C ALA A 102 10.38 1.75 -2.64
N ILE A 103 9.91 2.91 -2.16
CA ILE A 103 10.78 3.91 -1.54
C ILE A 103 11.36 3.39 -0.22
N SER A 104 10.54 2.78 0.65
CA SER A 104 11.02 2.21 1.91
C SER A 104 12.08 1.15 1.64
N THR A 105 11.85 0.33 0.63
CA THR A 105 12.77 -0.74 0.22
C THR A 105 14.09 -0.19 -0.31
N LEU A 106 14.09 0.89 -1.09
CA LEU A 106 15.32 1.60 -1.51
C LEU A 106 16.05 2.24 -0.34
N VAL A 107 15.32 2.90 0.55
CA VAL A 107 15.88 3.57 1.74
C VAL A 107 16.43 2.56 2.76
N SER A 108 15.88 1.33 2.77
CA SER A 108 16.32 0.24 3.67
C SER A 108 17.81 -0.07 3.58
N VAL A 109 18.41 0.12 2.40
CA VAL A 109 19.85 -0.05 2.13
C VAL A 109 20.71 0.57 3.22
N VAL A 110 20.32 1.77 3.65
CA VAL A 110 21.06 2.58 4.62
C VAL A 110 20.39 2.52 5.98
N LEU A 111 19.07 2.76 6.04
CA LEU A 111 18.38 2.92 7.32
C LEU A 111 18.24 1.62 8.11
N MET A 112 18.08 0.47 7.44
CA MET A 112 17.98 -0.82 8.14
C MET A 112 19.26 -1.18 8.88
N PRO A 113 20.45 -1.28 8.23
CA PRO A 113 21.69 -1.54 8.96
C PRO A 113 22.03 -0.46 9.98
N MET A 114 21.76 0.82 9.67
CA MET A 114 22.00 1.90 10.62
C MET A 114 21.15 1.75 11.90
N ASN A 115 19.85 1.49 11.75
CA ASN A 115 18.95 1.26 12.89
C ASN A 115 19.34 0.00 13.65
N LEU A 116 19.65 -1.10 12.96
CA LEU A 116 20.11 -2.32 13.63
C LEU A 116 21.38 -2.06 14.45
N LEU A 117 22.36 -1.34 13.92
CA LEU A 117 23.59 -0.99 14.65
C LEU A 117 23.33 -0.12 15.87
N ILE A 118 22.42 0.85 15.76
CA ILE A 118 22.05 1.74 16.86
C ILE A 118 21.30 0.96 17.94
N TYR A 119 20.20 0.31 17.59
CA TYR A 119 19.32 -0.33 18.56
C TYR A 119 19.88 -1.61 19.15
N SER A 120 20.69 -2.39 18.43
CA SER A 120 21.39 -3.54 19.02
C SER A 120 22.38 -3.11 20.11
N LYS A 121 23.14 -2.03 19.88
CA LYS A 121 24.08 -1.49 20.89
C LYS A 121 23.38 -0.96 22.14
N PHE A 122 22.16 -0.47 22.02
CA PHE A 122 21.38 -0.01 23.17
C PHE A 122 20.58 -1.14 23.83
N ALA A 123 20.21 -2.17 23.07
CA ALA A 123 19.44 -3.31 23.56
C ALA A 123 20.31 -4.29 24.36
N PHE A 124 21.57 -4.46 23.96
CA PHE A 124 22.53 -5.38 24.57
C PHE A 124 23.67 -4.59 25.21
N ASP A 125 24.14 -4.99 26.39
CA ASP A 125 25.21 -4.29 27.10
C ASP A 125 26.55 -4.37 26.34
N ALA A 126 27.43 -3.38 26.51
CA ALA A 126 28.69 -3.29 25.77
C ALA A 126 29.70 -4.41 26.10
N ASP A 127 29.55 -5.04 27.27
CA ASP A 127 30.37 -6.18 27.74
C ASP A 127 29.77 -7.54 27.34
N ASP A 128 28.63 -7.54 26.65
CA ASP A 128 28.05 -8.75 26.10
C ASP A 128 28.92 -9.18 24.91
N GLU A 129 29.64 -10.30 25.02
CA GLU A 129 30.40 -10.96 23.93
C GLU A 129 29.55 -11.12 22.64
N LEU A 130 28.24 -10.93 22.77
CA LEU A 130 27.20 -11.00 21.76
C LEU A 130 27.23 -9.86 20.73
N ILE A 131 27.68 -8.64 21.06
CA ILE A 131 27.94 -7.62 20.02
C ILE A 131 29.13 -8.07 19.15
N GLN A 132 30.08 -8.83 19.72
CA GLN A 132 31.18 -9.41 18.95
C GLN A 132 30.77 -10.69 18.18
N SER A 133 29.72 -11.38 18.62
CA SER A 133 29.24 -12.63 18.01
C SER A 133 28.03 -12.47 17.07
N MET A 134 27.39 -11.29 17.01
CA MET A 134 26.48 -11.00 15.91
C MET A 134 27.29 -11.04 14.62
N ASP A 135 26.97 -11.99 13.75
CA ASP A 135 27.59 -12.06 12.44
C ASP A 135 27.06 -10.89 11.58
N PHE A 136 27.58 -9.70 11.85
CA PHE A 136 27.31 -8.48 11.09
C PHE A 136 27.65 -8.70 9.61
N ILE A 137 28.55 -9.64 9.28
CA ILE A 137 28.85 -10.02 7.90
C ILE A 137 27.66 -10.78 7.32
N ALA A 138 27.06 -11.74 8.01
CA ALA A 138 25.84 -12.42 7.55
C ALA A 138 24.66 -11.46 7.38
N LEU A 139 24.45 -10.52 8.32
CA LEU A 139 23.44 -9.47 8.19
C LEU A 139 23.71 -8.58 6.97
N LEU A 140 24.96 -8.16 6.77
CA LEU A 140 25.37 -7.32 5.65
C LEU A 140 25.25 -8.06 4.31
N ILE A 141 25.55 -9.36 4.27
CA ILE A 141 25.32 -10.22 3.10
C ILE A 141 23.83 -10.29 2.77
N ALA A 142 22.97 -10.56 3.77
CA ALA A 142 21.52 -10.60 3.57
C ALA A 142 20.99 -9.26 3.03
N LEU A 143 21.47 -8.14 3.57
CA LEU A 143 21.15 -6.81 3.06
C LEU A 143 21.63 -6.61 1.63
N ILE A 144 22.87 -6.95 1.28
CA ILE A 144 23.37 -6.86 -0.10
C ILE A 144 22.52 -7.69 -1.06
N ILE A 145 22.08 -8.87 -0.65
CA ILE A 145 21.20 -9.75 -1.45
C ILE A 145 19.85 -9.06 -1.68
N VAL A 146 19.25 -8.49 -0.64
CA VAL A 146 17.99 -7.72 -0.75
C VAL A 146 18.16 -6.54 -1.71
N ILE A 147 19.20 -5.73 -1.51
CA ILE A 147 19.50 -4.53 -2.32
C ILE A 147 19.73 -4.90 -3.78
N SER A 148 20.52 -5.93 -4.03
CA SER A 148 20.77 -6.42 -5.39
C SER A 148 19.50 -6.96 -6.03
N ALA A 149 18.69 -7.74 -5.31
CA ALA A 149 17.40 -8.23 -5.80
C ALA A 149 16.45 -7.09 -6.18
N ILE A 150 16.39 -6.02 -5.38
CA ILE A 150 15.60 -4.82 -5.67
C ILE A 150 16.11 -4.12 -6.92
N GLY A 151 17.42 -3.85 -6.98
CA GLY A 151 18.04 -3.18 -8.11
C GLY A 151 17.81 -3.91 -9.43
N PHE A 152 18.04 -5.23 -9.43
CA PHE A 152 17.77 -6.07 -10.60
C PHE A 152 16.27 -6.17 -10.91
N GLY A 153 15.41 -6.23 -9.91
CA GLY A 153 13.96 -6.29 -10.10
C GLY A 153 13.42 -5.00 -10.72
N LEU A 154 13.75 -3.84 -10.16
CA LEU A 154 13.34 -2.54 -10.70
C LEU A 154 13.91 -2.31 -12.11
N LEU A 155 15.16 -2.70 -12.35
CA LEU A 155 15.76 -2.65 -13.69
C LEU A 155 14.98 -3.54 -14.67
N ALA A 156 14.63 -4.76 -14.27
CA ALA A 156 13.84 -5.66 -15.10
C ALA A 156 12.44 -5.10 -15.36
N SER A 157 11.79 -4.47 -14.37
CA SER A 157 10.52 -3.77 -14.58
C SER A 157 10.65 -2.63 -15.62
N ALA A 158 11.71 -1.82 -15.51
CA ALA A 158 11.99 -0.73 -16.46
C ALA A 158 12.26 -1.24 -17.88
N MET A 159 12.96 -2.36 -18.01
CA MET A 159 13.31 -2.93 -19.32
C MET A 159 12.17 -3.70 -19.96
N PHE A 160 11.39 -4.44 -19.16
CA PHE A 160 10.37 -5.37 -19.64
C PHE A 160 8.97 -4.93 -19.23
N HIS A 161 8.42 -3.96 -19.96
CA HIS A 161 7.03 -3.48 -19.80
C HIS A 161 5.99 -4.48 -20.37
N SER A 162 6.08 -5.75 -20.00
CA SER A 162 5.18 -6.80 -20.46
C SER A 162 4.33 -7.34 -19.32
N TYR A 163 3.01 -7.38 -19.53
CA TYR A 163 2.07 -8.03 -18.61
C TYR A 163 2.47 -9.48 -18.28
N ARG A 164 2.99 -10.22 -19.26
CA ARG A 164 3.45 -11.61 -19.06
C ARG A 164 4.65 -11.69 -18.12
N PHE A 165 5.58 -10.75 -18.24
CA PHE A 165 6.75 -10.66 -17.37
C PHE A 165 6.32 -10.38 -15.92
N ASN A 166 5.42 -9.40 -15.71
CA ASN A 166 4.92 -9.07 -14.38
C ASN A 166 4.21 -10.27 -13.72
N ILE A 167 3.38 -11.02 -14.47
CA ILE A 167 2.76 -12.25 -13.93
C ILE A 167 3.83 -13.26 -13.51
N MET A 168 4.84 -13.49 -14.36
CA MET A 168 5.90 -14.45 -14.09
C MET A 168 6.73 -14.05 -12.87
N ALA A 169 7.14 -12.78 -12.79
CA ALA A 169 7.88 -12.23 -11.66
C ALA A 169 7.08 -12.35 -10.35
N ASN A 170 5.79 -12.01 -10.38
CA ASN A 170 4.90 -12.16 -9.22
C ASN A 170 4.79 -13.62 -8.76
N LYS A 171 4.60 -14.56 -9.71
CA LYS A 171 4.58 -16.00 -9.40
C LYS A 171 5.89 -16.46 -8.78
N LEU A 172 7.02 -16.07 -9.36
CA LEU A 172 8.35 -16.40 -8.86
C LEU A 172 8.55 -15.89 -7.44
N GLY A 173 8.18 -14.63 -7.18
CA GLY A 173 8.26 -14.03 -5.85
C GLY A 173 7.39 -14.79 -4.83
N ASN A 174 6.12 -15.01 -5.15
CA ASN A 174 5.19 -15.71 -4.26
C ASN A 174 5.62 -17.15 -3.97
N TYR A 175 6.03 -17.91 -5.00
CA TYR A 175 6.53 -19.27 -4.78
C TYR A 175 7.78 -19.29 -3.93
N SER A 176 8.69 -18.31 -4.12
CA SER A 176 9.91 -18.20 -3.32
C SER A 176 9.59 -17.85 -1.86
N GLY A 177 8.64 -16.95 -1.61
CA GLY A 177 8.20 -16.60 -0.26
C GLY A 177 7.50 -17.75 0.46
N VAL A 178 6.57 -18.44 -0.20
CA VAL A 178 5.92 -19.63 0.37
C VAL A 178 6.93 -20.74 0.64
N SER A 179 7.89 -20.94 -0.27
CA SER A 179 8.96 -21.92 -0.09
C SER A 179 9.90 -21.54 1.05
N LEU A 180 10.22 -20.25 1.23
CA LEU A 180 11.04 -19.75 2.34
C LEU A 180 10.35 -19.99 3.68
N LEU A 181 9.04 -19.74 3.77
CA LEU A 181 8.25 -20.03 4.97
C LEU A 181 8.18 -21.53 5.25
N ALA A 182 7.84 -22.35 4.25
CA ALA A 182 7.80 -23.80 4.40
C ALA A 182 9.16 -24.38 4.81
N TYR A 183 10.24 -23.85 4.23
CA TYR A 183 11.60 -24.21 4.57
C TYR A 183 11.96 -23.81 6.01
N SER A 184 11.59 -22.61 6.45
CA SER A 184 11.82 -22.19 7.83
C SER A 184 11.12 -23.08 8.86
N VAL A 185 9.86 -23.45 8.60
CA VAL A 185 9.10 -24.38 9.45
C VAL A 185 9.77 -25.75 9.46
N PHE A 186 10.18 -26.27 8.30
CA PHE A 186 10.87 -27.55 8.21
C PHE A 186 12.19 -27.54 9.00
N MET A 187 13.02 -26.53 8.81
CA MET A 187 14.30 -26.37 9.50
C MET A 187 14.13 -26.23 11.01
N SER A 188 13.10 -25.50 11.45
CA SER A 188 12.78 -25.35 12.86
C SER A 188 12.34 -26.66 13.52
N ASN A 189 11.64 -27.55 12.79
CA ASN A 189 11.21 -28.85 13.33
C ASN A 189 12.28 -29.94 13.20
N ALA A 190 13.23 -29.79 12.27
CA ALA A 190 14.32 -30.74 12.08
C ALA A 190 15.44 -30.60 13.14
N GLY A 191 15.46 -29.49 13.89
CA GLY A 191 16.59 -29.07 14.73
C GLY A 191 16.52 -29.38 16.23
N GLY A 192 15.42 -29.90 16.78
CA GLY A 192 15.33 -30.18 18.22
C GLY A 192 13.98 -30.74 18.72
N GLU A 193 13.94 -31.13 20.00
CA GLU A 193 12.72 -31.61 20.70
C GLU A 193 11.78 -30.47 21.11
N THR A 194 12.26 -29.23 21.18
CA THR A 194 11.49 -28.07 21.60
C THR A 194 10.66 -27.49 20.46
N SER A 195 9.38 -27.23 20.75
CA SER A 195 8.47 -26.66 19.76
C SER A 195 8.83 -25.20 19.48
N MET A 196 8.71 -24.75 18.23
CA MET A 196 8.79 -23.32 17.88
C MET A 196 7.75 -22.45 18.60
N TRP A 197 6.75 -23.07 19.22
CA TRP A 197 5.67 -22.41 19.94
C TRP A 197 5.87 -22.45 21.47
N GLU A 198 6.92 -23.07 21.98
CA GLU A 198 7.19 -23.12 23.42
C GLU A 198 7.94 -21.86 23.86
N HIS A 199 7.22 -20.74 23.87
CA HIS A 199 7.73 -19.45 24.33
C HIS A 199 6.95 -18.90 25.53
N PRO A 200 7.58 -18.11 26.41
CA PRO A 200 6.88 -17.46 27.50
C PRO A 200 5.92 -16.38 26.96
N TRP A 201 4.90 -16.00 27.75
CA TRP A 201 3.87 -15.06 27.28
C TRP A 201 4.43 -13.70 26.81
N GLN A 202 5.56 -13.28 27.38
CA GLN A 202 6.32 -12.09 27.01
C GLN A 202 6.67 -12.06 25.52
N PHE A 203 7.05 -13.20 24.94
CA PHE A 203 7.34 -13.33 23.51
C PHE A 203 6.14 -12.89 22.67
N TYR A 204 4.97 -13.48 22.94
CA TYR A 204 3.78 -13.22 22.12
C TYR A 204 3.34 -11.77 22.21
N VAL A 205 3.40 -11.17 23.40
CA VAL A 205 3.06 -9.75 23.58
C VAL A 205 4.09 -8.86 22.88
N ALA A 206 5.37 -9.11 23.08
CA ALA A 206 6.45 -8.28 22.54
C ALA A 206 6.51 -8.30 21.01
N VAL A 207 6.30 -9.48 20.40
CA VAL A 207 6.28 -9.66 18.94
C VAL A 207 5.00 -9.08 18.32
N SER A 208 3.87 -9.11 19.03
CA SER A 208 2.62 -8.51 18.53
C SER A 208 2.62 -6.98 18.60
N LEU A 209 3.29 -6.40 19.60
CA LEU A 209 3.21 -4.97 19.93
C LEU A 209 3.53 -4.04 18.74
N PRO A 210 4.59 -4.27 17.93
CA PRO A 210 4.88 -3.41 16.79
C PRO A 210 3.76 -3.39 15.74
N CYS A 211 3.07 -4.50 15.49
CA CYS A 211 1.93 -4.54 14.56
C CYS A 211 0.80 -3.61 15.02
N PHE A 212 0.46 -3.69 16.32
CA PHE A 212 -0.55 -2.81 16.93
C PHE A 212 -0.14 -1.35 16.88
N VAL A 213 1.11 -1.06 17.29
CA VAL A 213 1.66 0.29 17.27
C VAL A 213 1.65 0.84 15.85
N GLY A 214 1.95 0.04 14.84
CA GLY A 214 1.91 0.47 13.44
C GLY A 214 0.53 0.84 12.94
N LEU A 215 -0.48 0.02 13.20
CA LEU A 215 -1.85 0.36 12.82
C LEU A 215 -2.34 1.63 13.51
N VAL A 216 -2.10 1.74 14.81
CA VAL A 216 -2.57 2.87 15.62
C VAL A 216 -1.82 4.15 15.24
N SER A 217 -0.50 4.12 15.23
CA SER A 217 0.32 5.29 14.89
C SER A 217 0.12 5.72 13.42
N GLY A 218 0.02 4.77 12.49
CA GLY A 218 -0.33 5.04 11.09
C GLY A 218 -1.68 5.74 10.97
N SER A 219 -2.71 5.23 11.63
CA SER A 219 -4.06 5.83 11.62
C SER A 219 -4.06 7.24 12.21
N ILE A 220 -3.34 7.44 13.31
CA ILE A 220 -3.26 8.73 14.01
C ILE A 220 -2.50 9.76 13.18
N ILE A 221 -1.28 9.44 12.73
CA ILE A 221 -0.43 10.38 11.99
C ILE A 221 -1.09 10.77 10.66
N THR A 222 -1.63 9.80 9.92
CA THR A 222 -2.30 10.08 8.64
C THR A 222 -3.57 10.92 8.82
N SER A 223 -4.25 10.79 9.96
CA SER A 223 -5.38 11.64 10.33
C SER A 223 -4.95 13.06 10.67
N PHE A 224 -3.86 13.25 11.42
CA PHE A 224 -3.29 14.57 11.69
C PHE A 224 -2.81 15.27 10.43
N LEU A 225 -2.20 14.53 9.50
CA LEU A 225 -1.76 15.06 8.21
C LEU A 225 -2.90 15.32 7.22
N SER A 226 -4.14 14.96 7.61
CA SER A 226 -5.34 15.14 6.81
C SER A 226 -5.25 14.51 5.42
N LEU A 227 -4.61 13.34 5.31
CA LEU A 227 -4.52 12.60 4.05
C LEU A 227 -5.91 12.15 3.57
N ASN A 228 -6.03 11.80 2.30
CA ASN A 228 -7.28 11.25 1.77
C ASN A 228 -7.56 9.90 2.43
N LYS A 229 -8.84 9.56 2.63
CA LYS A 229 -9.20 8.35 3.40
C LYS A 229 -8.56 7.06 2.84
N PRO A 230 -8.53 6.82 1.51
CA PRO A 230 -7.87 5.64 0.97
C PRO A 230 -6.36 5.61 1.25
N GLU A 231 -5.70 6.78 1.22
CA GLU A 231 -4.29 6.93 1.55
C GLU A 231 -4.00 6.63 3.02
N ARG A 232 -4.92 7.00 3.95
CA ARG A 232 -4.80 6.67 5.38
C ARG A 232 -4.83 5.17 5.62
N VAL A 233 -5.73 4.46 4.92
CA VAL A 233 -5.81 3.00 4.98
C VAL A 233 -4.50 2.42 4.47
N THR A 234 -4.06 2.86 3.28
CA THR A 234 -2.79 2.42 2.68
C THR A 234 -1.60 2.59 3.63
N LEU A 235 -1.40 3.79 4.19
CA LEU A 235 -0.27 4.01 5.10
C LEU A 235 -0.34 3.15 6.35
N SER A 236 -1.52 2.95 6.92
CA SER A 236 -1.66 2.13 8.12
C SER A 236 -1.37 0.66 7.83
N VAL A 237 -1.80 0.16 6.65
CA VAL A 237 -1.47 -1.17 6.16
C VAL A 237 0.03 -1.32 5.93
N GLU A 238 0.65 -0.38 5.21
CA GLU A 238 2.09 -0.36 4.94
C GLU A 238 2.92 -0.34 6.22
N CYS A 239 2.50 0.41 7.24
CA CYS A 239 3.21 0.45 8.51
C CYS A 239 3.06 -0.88 9.26
N CYS A 240 1.87 -1.46 9.31
CA CYS A 240 1.66 -2.73 10.00
C CYS A 240 2.37 -3.91 9.34
N TYR A 241 2.39 -3.96 8.01
CA TYR A 241 2.86 -5.12 7.26
C TYR A 241 4.34 -5.01 6.91
N GLN A 242 5.17 -5.74 7.64
CA GLN A 242 6.61 -5.76 7.48
C GLN A 242 7.06 -6.91 6.58
N ASN A 243 8.27 -6.78 6.02
CA ASN A 243 8.85 -7.85 5.24
C ASN A 243 9.46 -8.95 6.13
N ILE A 244 8.60 -9.86 6.60
CA ILE A 244 9.03 -11.01 7.42
C ILE A 244 9.99 -11.95 6.68
N GLY A 245 10.02 -11.93 5.34
CA GLY A 245 10.93 -12.75 4.54
C GLY A 245 12.41 -12.40 4.77
N ILE A 246 12.72 -11.11 4.92
CA ILE A 246 14.07 -10.65 5.26
C ILE A 246 14.47 -11.18 6.64
N ALA A 247 13.59 -11.05 7.63
CA ALA A 247 13.83 -11.56 8.98
C ALA A 247 14.03 -13.08 9.02
N THR A 248 13.22 -13.84 8.28
CA THR A 248 13.37 -15.30 8.16
C THR A 248 14.72 -15.69 7.55
N SER A 249 15.16 -15.01 6.51
CA SER A 249 16.46 -15.31 5.89
C SER A 249 17.63 -14.98 6.81
N VAL A 250 17.55 -13.87 7.56
CA VAL A 250 18.55 -13.50 8.56
C VAL A 250 18.57 -14.54 9.69
N ALA A 251 17.42 -14.98 10.18
CA ALA A 251 17.33 -16.03 11.20
C ALA A 251 17.97 -17.35 10.75
N LEU A 252 17.69 -17.80 9.52
CA LEU A 252 18.30 -19.00 8.94
C LEU A 252 19.82 -18.88 8.72
N SER A 253 20.33 -17.66 8.59
CA SER A 253 21.76 -17.43 8.35
C SER A 253 22.55 -17.24 9.65
N MET A 254 21.93 -16.69 10.69
CA MET A 254 22.61 -16.34 11.94
C MET A 254 22.56 -17.44 12.99
N PHE A 255 21.53 -18.30 12.97
CA PHE A 255 21.27 -19.26 14.04
C PHE A 255 21.21 -20.69 13.50
N GLN A 256 21.60 -21.65 14.33
CA GLN A 256 21.53 -23.08 14.02
C GLN A 256 20.93 -23.88 15.19
N GLY A 257 20.41 -25.07 14.91
CA GLY A 257 19.84 -25.97 15.93
C GLY A 257 18.64 -25.35 16.66
N GLU A 258 18.60 -25.51 17.98
CA GLU A 258 17.49 -25.04 18.83
C GLU A 258 17.31 -23.52 18.81
N GLU A 259 18.41 -22.78 18.75
CA GLU A 259 18.37 -21.31 18.70
C GLU A 259 17.73 -20.80 17.41
N ALA A 260 17.92 -21.52 16.29
CA ALA A 260 17.26 -21.22 15.02
C ALA A 260 15.74 -21.40 15.10
N ALA A 261 15.27 -22.45 15.78
CA ALA A 261 13.83 -22.65 15.96
C ALA A 261 13.17 -21.48 16.70
N ARG A 262 13.80 -21.02 17.79
CA ARG A 262 13.35 -19.84 18.56
C ARG A 262 13.41 -18.55 17.73
N ALA A 263 14.45 -18.38 16.92
CA ALA A 263 14.61 -17.23 16.03
C ALA A 263 13.53 -17.19 14.94
N LEU A 264 13.22 -18.34 14.31
CA LEU A 264 12.24 -18.46 13.22
C LEU A 264 10.80 -18.33 13.69
N ALA A 265 10.52 -18.59 14.97
CA ALA A 265 9.22 -18.35 15.57
C ALA A 265 8.79 -16.87 15.48
N VAL A 266 9.75 -15.93 15.54
CA VAL A 266 9.46 -14.48 15.49
C VAL A 266 8.79 -14.07 14.18
N PRO A 267 9.40 -14.20 12.98
CA PRO A 267 8.79 -13.76 11.74
C PRO A 267 7.50 -14.53 11.41
N LEU A 268 7.44 -15.82 11.78
CA LEU A 268 6.24 -16.64 11.58
C LEU A 268 5.07 -16.12 12.43
N PHE A 269 5.28 -15.91 13.72
CA PHE A 269 4.24 -15.40 14.61
C PHE A 269 3.88 -13.96 14.27
N TYR A 270 4.87 -13.11 13.96
CA TYR A 270 4.64 -11.73 13.50
C TYR A 270 3.71 -11.70 12.27
N GLY A 271 3.97 -12.54 11.26
CA GLY A 271 3.13 -12.65 10.07
C GLY A 271 1.69 -13.10 10.37
N ILE A 272 1.51 -13.99 11.36
CA ILE A 272 0.15 -14.37 11.82
C ILE A 272 -0.56 -13.16 12.42
N VAL A 273 0.14 -12.38 13.24
CA VAL A 273 -0.42 -11.17 13.88
C VAL A 273 -0.77 -10.10 12.84
N GLU A 274 0.08 -9.88 11.84
CA GLU A 274 -0.20 -8.95 10.73
C GLU A 274 -1.55 -9.27 10.07
N VAL A 275 -1.74 -10.52 9.64
CA VAL A 275 -2.98 -10.97 8.99
C VAL A 275 -4.18 -10.86 9.94
N ALA A 276 -4.01 -11.27 11.20
CA ALA A 276 -5.06 -11.25 12.20
C ALA A 276 -5.54 -9.82 12.53
N LEU A 277 -4.66 -8.83 12.48
CA LEU A 277 -5.01 -7.43 12.74
C LEU A 277 -5.50 -6.69 11.49
N LEU A 278 -4.86 -6.92 10.34
CA LEU A 278 -5.20 -6.22 9.10
C LEU A 278 -6.56 -6.62 8.54
N GLY A 279 -6.94 -7.89 8.64
CA GLY A 279 -8.26 -8.34 8.18
C GLY A 279 -9.40 -7.53 8.79
N PRO A 280 -9.56 -7.52 10.13
CA PRO A 280 -10.55 -6.71 10.82
C PRO A 280 -10.39 -5.21 10.55
N TYR A 281 -9.16 -4.68 10.60
CA TYR A 281 -8.90 -3.26 10.36
C TYR A 281 -9.39 -2.80 8.98
N CYS A 282 -9.05 -3.53 7.92
CA CYS A 282 -9.44 -3.21 6.55
C CYS A 282 -10.95 -3.35 6.33
N ILE A 283 -11.60 -4.34 6.95
CA ILE A 283 -13.07 -4.48 6.92
C ILE A 283 -13.73 -3.28 7.60
N LEU A 284 -13.23 -2.85 8.76
CA LEU A 284 -13.73 -1.68 9.49
C LEU A 284 -13.56 -0.40 8.67
N CYS A 285 -12.38 -0.20 8.05
CA CYS A 285 -12.12 0.95 7.19
C CYS A 285 -13.03 0.98 5.96
N TRP A 286 -13.26 -0.17 5.33
CA TRP A 286 -14.22 -0.28 4.22
C TRP A 286 -15.64 0.08 4.67
N LYS A 287 -16.12 -0.48 5.79
CA LYS A 287 -17.45 -0.14 6.34
C LYS A 287 -17.55 1.31 6.80
N ALA A 288 -16.43 1.91 7.22
CA ALA A 288 -16.31 3.33 7.50
C ALA A 288 -16.13 4.19 6.23
N GLY A 289 -16.18 3.62 5.02
CA GLY A 289 -16.05 4.33 3.73
C GLY A 289 -14.76 5.11 3.63
N TRP A 290 -13.68 4.50 4.12
CA TRP A 290 -12.34 5.02 3.97
C TRP A 290 -11.64 4.42 2.75
N THR A 291 -12.20 3.39 2.14
CA THR A 291 -11.69 2.80 0.90
C THR A 291 -12.45 3.34 -0.32
N LYS A 292 -11.94 3.08 -1.53
CA LYS A 292 -12.58 3.46 -2.81
C LYS A 292 -13.84 2.63 -3.08
N ALA A 293 -13.97 1.45 -2.47
CA ALA A 293 -15.16 0.61 -2.60
C ALA A 293 -16.36 1.15 -1.79
N PRO A 294 -17.58 1.16 -2.35
CA PRO A 294 -18.77 1.61 -1.63
C PRO A 294 -19.08 0.74 -0.39
N ARG A 295 -19.68 1.32 0.65
CA ARG A 295 -20.00 0.61 1.91
C ARG A 295 -21.11 -0.44 1.79
N ASN A 296 -21.98 -0.27 0.79
CA ASN A 296 -23.23 -0.99 0.60
C ASN A 296 -23.10 -2.24 -0.30
N VAL A 297 -21.95 -2.48 -0.92
CA VAL A 297 -21.73 -3.69 -1.72
C VAL A 297 -21.44 -4.90 -0.83
N SER A 298 -21.63 -6.11 -1.39
CA SER A 298 -21.29 -7.34 -0.69
C SER A 298 -19.76 -7.46 -0.50
N PHE A 299 -19.32 -8.19 0.54
CA PHE A 299 -17.89 -8.41 0.78
C PHE A 299 -17.21 -9.08 -0.43
N TRP A 300 -17.86 -10.09 -1.01
CA TRP A 300 -17.35 -10.79 -2.20
C TRP A 300 -17.19 -9.87 -3.40
N THR A 301 -18.16 -8.98 -3.62
CA THR A 301 -18.08 -7.97 -4.68
C THR A 301 -16.96 -6.97 -4.41
N MET A 302 -16.78 -6.55 -3.16
CA MET A 302 -15.72 -5.62 -2.77
C MET A 302 -14.33 -6.19 -3.09
N ILE A 303 -14.06 -7.44 -2.75
CA ILE A 303 -12.74 -8.05 -2.98
C ILE A 303 -12.50 -8.49 -4.44
N SER A 304 -13.58 -8.71 -5.22
CA SER A 304 -13.46 -9.16 -6.62
C SER A 304 -13.32 -8.02 -7.63
N THR A 305 -13.68 -6.80 -7.23
CA THR A 305 -13.77 -5.65 -8.12
C THR A 305 -12.69 -4.64 -7.78
N SER A 306 -11.89 -4.24 -8.77
CA SER A 306 -10.89 -3.16 -8.62
C SER A 306 -11.53 -1.82 -8.96
N TYR A 307 -12.01 -1.11 -7.93
CA TYR A 307 -12.65 0.19 -8.08
C TYR A 307 -11.67 1.29 -8.51
N GLU A 308 -10.38 1.10 -8.28
CA GLU A 308 -9.32 2.01 -8.76
C GLU A 308 -9.27 2.07 -10.29
N VAL A 309 -9.30 0.91 -10.95
CA VAL A 309 -9.32 0.82 -12.42
C VAL A 309 -10.62 1.37 -12.99
N LEU A 310 -11.76 1.04 -12.38
CA LEU A 310 -13.07 1.52 -12.83
C LEU A 310 -13.18 3.05 -12.79
N LEU A 311 -12.65 3.67 -11.74
CA LEU A 311 -12.64 5.13 -11.61
C LEU A 311 -11.74 5.79 -12.66
N GLU A 312 -10.58 5.21 -12.96
CA GLU A 312 -9.69 5.72 -14.01
C GLU A 312 -10.28 5.57 -15.42
N GLU A 313 -10.90 4.44 -15.74
CA GLU A 313 -11.58 4.22 -17.03
C GLU A 313 -12.74 5.20 -17.20
N HIS A 314 -13.60 5.38 -16.19
CA HIS A 314 -14.68 6.36 -16.24
C HIS A 314 -14.18 7.80 -16.40
N CYS A 315 -13.09 8.18 -15.71
CA CYS A 315 -12.51 9.52 -15.87
C CYS A 315 -11.95 9.75 -17.28
N LYS A 316 -11.39 8.73 -17.93
CA LYS A 316 -10.94 8.81 -19.33
C LYS A 316 -12.12 8.93 -20.29
N ASP A 317 -13.20 8.19 -20.05
CA ASP A 317 -14.43 8.28 -20.84
C ASP A 317 -15.09 9.66 -20.69
N LEU A 318 -15.06 10.25 -19.49
CA LEU A 318 -15.54 11.62 -19.24
C LEU A 318 -14.66 12.68 -19.92
N GLN A 319 -13.34 12.49 -20.00
CA GLN A 319 -12.45 13.35 -20.76
C GLN A 319 -12.67 13.25 -22.29
N ALA A 320 -13.23 12.13 -22.77
CA ALA A 320 -13.53 11.91 -24.18
C ALA A 320 -14.90 12.51 -24.63
N VAL A 321 -15.68 13.09 -23.72
CA VAL A 321 -16.87 13.88 -24.08
C VAL A 321 -16.43 15.27 -24.54
N GLU A 322 -15.83 15.33 -25.72
CA GLU A 322 -15.57 16.57 -26.45
C GLU A 322 -16.92 17.14 -26.91
N VAL A 323 -17.39 18.22 -26.28
CA VAL A 323 -18.60 18.92 -26.74
C VAL A 323 -18.24 19.65 -28.03
N SER A 324 -18.60 19.05 -29.16
CA SER A 324 -18.41 19.67 -30.49
C SER A 324 -19.42 20.82 -30.64
N LEU A 325 -19.00 22.05 -30.36
CA LEU A 325 -19.80 23.23 -30.66
C LEU A 325 -19.86 23.45 -32.19
N PRO A 326 -21.02 23.79 -32.76
CA PRO A 326 -21.12 24.12 -34.18
C PRO A 326 -20.21 25.31 -34.52
N LYS A 327 -19.48 25.21 -35.64
CA LYS A 327 -18.35 26.08 -36.01
C LYS A 327 -18.68 27.55 -36.30
N ASN A 328 -19.91 27.99 -36.13
CA ASN A 328 -20.32 29.36 -36.41
C ASN A 328 -21.31 29.81 -35.34
N GLU A 329 -20.85 30.51 -34.31
CA GLU A 329 -21.59 31.62 -33.69
C GLU A 329 -20.73 32.31 -32.63
N HIS A 330 -20.76 33.64 -32.68
CA HIS A 330 -20.07 34.52 -31.74
C HIS A 330 -20.93 34.67 -30.47
N ASP A 331 -20.28 34.56 -29.31
CA ASP A 331 -20.82 34.68 -27.94
C ASP A 331 -21.53 33.44 -27.37
N VAL A 332 -20.71 32.50 -26.89
CA VAL A 332 -21.13 31.44 -25.96
C VAL A 332 -20.95 31.93 -24.52
N ASN A 333 -22.05 32.07 -23.78
CA ASN A 333 -22.01 32.31 -22.34
C ASN A 333 -22.12 30.97 -21.59
N GLU A 334 -21.05 30.58 -20.90
CA GLU A 334 -21.00 29.35 -20.11
C GLU A 334 -21.44 29.63 -18.66
N LYS A 335 -22.46 28.93 -18.17
CA LYS A 335 -22.80 28.90 -16.74
C LYS A 335 -22.80 27.47 -16.24
N ILE A 336 -21.80 27.17 -15.41
CA ILE A 336 -21.66 25.88 -14.73
C ILE A 336 -22.47 25.94 -13.43
N ASN A 337 -23.53 25.14 -13.34
CA ASN A 337 -24.31 24.99 -12.12
C ASN A 337 -24.18 23.55 -11.61
N LYS A 338 -23.82 23.41 -10.32
CA LYS A 338 -23.75 22.10 -9.64
C LYS A 338 -25.03 21.89 -8.83
N LEU A 339 -25.72 20.76 -9.05
CA LEU A 339 -26.86 20.32 -8.25
C LEU A 339 -26.62 18.86 -7.83
N GLY A 340 -26.25 18.64 -6.56
CA GLY A 340 -25.92 17.30 -6.06
C GLY A 340 -24.78 16.64 -6.84
N ASP A 341 -24.95 15.36 -7.21
CA ASP A 341 -23.96 14.54 -7.96
C ASP A 341 -24.03 14.75 -9.49
N THR A 342 -24.81 15.73 -9.97
CA THR A 342 -24.97 16.01 -11.40
C THR A 342 -24.40 17.40 -11.74
N ILE A 343 -23.50 17.43 -12.71
CA ILE A 343 -22.97 18.68 -13.28
C ILE A 343 -23.91 19.10 -14.41
N TYR A 344 -24.49 20.29 -14.31
CA TYR A 344 -25.26 20.89 -15.38
C TYR A 344 -24.40 21.95 -16.06
N ILE A 345 -24.05 21.68 -17.32
CA ILE A 345 -23.42 22.67 -18.18
C ILE A 345 -24.52 23.27 -19.04
N LYS A 346 -24.82 24.56 -18.81
CA LYS A 346 -25.81 25.30 -19.60
C LYS A 346 -25.06 26.16 -20.61
N PHE A 347 -25.29 25.88 -21.88
CA PHE A 347 -24.86 26.73 -22.99
C PHE A 347 -26.03 27.65 -23.35
N SER A 348 -25.78 28.96 -23.42
CA SER A 348 -26.69 29.90 -24.06
C SER A 348 -26.03 30.47 -25.30
N VAL A 349 -26.69 30.28 -26.44
CA VAL A 349 -26.29 30.83 -27.73
C VAL A 349 -27.19 32.03 -27.99
N THR A 350 -26.60 33.18 -28.34
CA THR A 350 -27.33 34.42 -28.59
C THR A 350 -27.37 34.63 -30.10
N ASP A 351 -28.53 34.41 -30.70
CA ASP A 351 -28.74 34.72 -32.11
C ASP A 351 -29.09 36.21 -32.28
N LYS A 352 -28.50 36.89 -33.27
CA LYS A 352 -28.56 38.36 -33.38
C LYS A 352 -29.75 38.91 -34.16
N GLU A 353 -30.67 38.07 -34.66
CA GLU A 353 -31.73 38.55 -35.56
C GLU A 353 -33.20 38.24 -35.20
N GLU A 354 -33.53 37.50 -34.14
CA GLU A 354 -34.93 37.37 -33.68
C GLU A 354 -35.07 37.39 -32.15
N GLU A 355 -36.08 38.11 -31.66
CA GLU A 355 -36.37 38.38 -30.23
C GLU A 355 -36.96 37.17 -29.48
N ASP A 356 -36.73 35.94 -29.94
CA ASP A 356 -37.27 34.71 -29.34
C ASP A 356 -36.17 33.77 -28.83
N TYR A 357 -36.06 33.67 -27.51
CA TYR A 357 -35.12 32.78 -26.82
C TYR A 357 -35.62 31.32 -26.85
N GLN A 358 -35.16 30.48 -27.77
CA GLN A 358 -35.31 29.02 -27.65
C GLN A 358 -34.16 28.23 -28.28
N THR A 359 -33.30 27.63 -27.45
CA THR A 359 -33.19 26.16 -27.25
C THR A 359 -32.15 25.87 -26.16
N VAL A 360 -32.58 25.16 -25.12
CA VAL A 360 -31.77 24.73 -23.97
C VAL A 360 -31.36 23.28 -24.19
N SER A 361 -30.09 23.03 -24.50
CA SER A 361 -29.56 21.67 -24.43
C SER A 361 -28.95 21.45 -23.04
N CYS A 362 -29.67 20.73 -22.18
CA CYS A 362 -29.15 20.27 -20.90
C CYS A 362 -28.60 18.85 -21.07
N MET A 363 -27.28 18.68 -21.01
CA MET A 363 -26.68 17.36 -20.90
C MET A 363 -26.66 16.94 -19.43
N CYS A 364 -27.48 15.96 -19.06
CA CYS A 364 -27.43 15.33 -17.74
C CYS A 364 -26.34 14.26 -17.72
N ILE A 365 -25.27 14.48 -16.96
CA ILE A 365 -24.28 13.42 -16.67
C ILE A 365 -24.76 12.70 -15.39
N HIS A 366 -25.39 11.54 -15.55
CA HIS A 366 -25.74 10.66 -14.43
C HIS A 366 -24.50 9.85 -14.01
N LEU A 367 -23.99 10.08 -12.80
CA LEU A 367 -23.01 9.20 -12.17
C LEU A 367 -23.75 7.97 -11.60
N PRO A 368 -23.38 6.72 -11.96
CA PRO A 368 -24.18 5.57 -11.58
C PRO A 368 -23.94 5.18 -10.11
N VAL A 369 -25.02 5.20 -9.34
CA VAL A 369 -25.18 4.38 -8.12
C VAL A 369 -25.42 2.93 -8.58
N GLY A 370 -24.74 1.97 -7.95
CA GLY A 370 -24.81 0.54 -8.28
C GLY A 370 -26.23 -0.09 -8.21
N PRO A 371 -26.38 -1.33 -8.70
CA PRO A 371 -27.61 -1.77 -9.37
C PRO A 371 -28.64 -2.38 -8.40
N LYS A 372 -29.93 -2.24 -8.75
CA LYS A 372 -30.90 -3.35 -8.73
C LYS A 372 -32.22 -3.04 -9.46
N GLU A 373 -32.50 -3.90 -10.43
CA GLU A 373 -33.79 -4.54 -10.76
C GLU A 373 -34.97 -3.70 -11.27
N ALA A 374 -35.15 -3.79 -12.60
CA ALA A 374 -36.33 -4.26 -13.32
C ALA A 374 -37.75 -3.75 -12.97
N SER A 375 -38.40 -3.27 -14.05
CA SER A 375 -39.84 -3.13 -14.31
C SER A 375 -40.54 -1.86 -13.79
N GLY A 376 -40.99 -1.02 -14.75
CA GLY A 376 -42.20 -0.21 -14.56
C GLY A 376 -42.08 1.29 -14.31
N TYR A 377 -40.93 1.96 -14.51
CA TYR A 377 -40.87 3.42 -14.39
C TYR A 377 -40.96 4.13 -15.74
N GLN A 378 -42.09 4.81 -15.99
CA GLN A 378 -42.14 5.92 -16.94
C GLN A 378 -41.31 7.08 -16.37
N LEU A 379 -40.45 7.66 -17.20
CA LEU A 379 -39.72 8.90 -16.87
C LEU A 379 -40.74 9.98 -16.49
N PRO A 380 -40.53 10.74 -15.39
CA PRO A 380 -41.36 11.90 -15.12
C PRO A 380 -41.10 12.97 -16.18
N GLU A 381 -42.17 13.58 -16.70
CA GLU A 381 -42.08 14.77 -17.54
C GLU A 381 -41.32 15.86 -16.79
N VAL A 382 -40.38 16.50 -17.50
CA VAL A 382 -39.55 17.59 -17.00
C VAL A 382 -40.48 18.75 -16.59
N PRO A 383 -40.46 19.24 -15.33
CA PRO A 383 -41.27 20.38 -14.95
C PRO A 383 -40.73 21.66 -15.62
N GLU A 384 -41.64 22.49 -16.11
CA GLU A 384 -41.33 23.83 -16.62
C GLU A 384 -40.62 24.67 -15.54
N ALA A 385 -39.68 25.49 -16.02
CA ALA A 385 -38.55 26.04 -15.28
C ALA A 385 -38.88 27.22 -14.33
N ASN A 386 -39.91 27.12 -13.48
CA ASN A 386 -40.34 28.28 -12.67
C ASN A 386 -40.25 28.17 -11.15
N ASP A 387 -39.78 27.08 -10.53
CA ASP A 387 -39.64 27.05 -9.08
C ASP A 387 -38.44 26.23 -8.60
N LEU A 388 -37.28 26.88 -8.39
CA LEU A 388 -36.17 26.31 -7.63
C LEU A 388 -35.90 27.17 -6.40
N LYS A 389 -36.42 26.73 -5.25
CA LYS A 389 -36.04 27.21 -3.91
C LYS A 389 -34.80 26.45 -3.43
N GLU A 390 -33.87 27.21 -2.86
CA GLU A 390 -32.51 26.87 -2.42
C GLU A 390 -32.39 25.61 -1.52
N TYR A 391 -31.38 24.77 -1.80
CA TYR A 391 -30.76 23.87 -0.82
C TYR A 391 -29.24 23.79 -1.03
N ARG A 392 -28.45 23.93 0.06
CA ARG A 392 -26.98 23.81 0.11
C ARG A 392 -26.56 22.45 0.67
N ILE A 393 -25.78 21.67 -0.07
CA ILE A 393 -24.96 20.55 0.46
C ILE A 393 -23.65 20.44 -0.36
N GLU A 394 -22.53 20.16 0.31
CA GLU A 394 -21.13 20.37 -0.14
C GLU A 394 -20.34 19.04 -0.22
N ALA A 395 -19.50 18.81 -1.26
CA ALA A 395 -18.28 17.96 -1.22
C ALA A 395 -17.40 17.97 -2.52
N CYS A 396 -16.08 17.74 -2.32
CA CYS A 396 -15.00 17.32 -3.25
C CYS A 396 -14.22 18.36 -4.10
N GLY A 397 -13.54 19.31 -3.45
CA GLY A 397 -12.09 19.21 -3.17
C GLY A 397 -10.99 19.25 -4.26
N HIS A 398 -11.25 19.37 -5.57
CA HIS A 398 -10.15 19.55 -6.55
C HIS A 398 -10.39 20.69 -7.57
N TRP A 399 -9.35 21.50 -7.74
CA TRP A 399 -9.22 22.49 -8.81
C TRP A 399 -8.79 21.78 -10.10
N LEU A 400 -9.55 21.97 -11.18
CA LEU A 400 -9.14 21.59 -12.53
C LEU A 400 -7.98 22.49 -12.98
N PRO A 401 -6.97 21.98 -13.71
CA PRO A 401 -5.95 22.84 -14.29
C PRO A 401 -6.56 23.74 -15.37
N GLU A 402 -6.12 25.00 -15.43
CA GLU A 402 -6.47 25.95 -16.49
C GLU A 402 -6.25 25.32 -17.87
N VAL A 403 -7.29 25.36 -18.69
CA VAL A 403 -7.21 25.03 -20.12
C VAL A 403 -6.32 26.08 -20.76
N VAL A 404 -5.13 25.65 -21.20
CA VAL A 404 -4.29 26.44 -22.10
C VAL A 404 -4.90 26.34 -23.48
N GLU A 405 -5.45 27.45 -23.99
CA GLU A 405 -5.84 27.59 -25.40
C GLU A 405 -4.64 27.28 -26.29
N SER A 406 -4.65 26.14 -26.99
CA SER A 406 -3.77 25.95 -28.14
C SER A 406 -4.37 26.72 -29.32
N LYS A 407 -3.78 27.85 -29.67
CA LYS A 407 -3.98 28.44 -31.00
C LYS A 407 -3.46 27.46 -32.04
N SER A 408 -4.35 26.94 -32.87
CA SER A 408 -3.99 26.36 -34.17
C SER A 408 -3.76 27.52 -35.14
N ASP A 409 -2.50 27.75 -35.51
CA ASP A 409 -2.17 28.56 -36.69
C ASP A 409 -2.42 27.72 -37.96
N GLU A 410 -3.19 28.32 -38.87
CA GLU A 410 -3.49 28.04 -40.30
C GLU A 410 -3.40 26.62 -40.88
#